data_AF-A0A1B6I6V7-F1
#
_entry.id   AF-A0A1B6I6V7-F1
#
_cell.length_a   1.000
_cell.length_b   1.000
_cell.length_c   1.000
_cell.angle_alpha   90.00
_cell.angle_beta   90.00
_cell.angle_gamma   90.00
#
_symmetry.space_group_name_H-M   'P 1'
#
loop_
_entity.id
_entity.type
_entity.pdbx_description
1 polymer ?
#
loop_
_entity_poly.entity_id
_entity_poly.type
_entity_poly.pdbx_seq_one_letter_code
_entity_poly.pdbx_strand_id
1 'polypeptide(L)'
;FALLENQYGFGEQAQTLFEHILTSYPKRTDVWSVYVDMLVKSDKIEVARQVLERASRQKLSARNMKTLFNKWINFEAKHGSPEKEEHVRKLAEAYVSDIIDKLE
;
A
#
# COMPACT_ATOMS: atom_id res chain seq x y z
N PHE A 1 -9.48 33.66 8.58
CA PHE A 1 -8.66 32.51 8.15
C PHE A 1 -9.18 31.28 8.89
N ALA A 2 -10.49 31.03 8.83
CA ALA A 2 -11.24 30.53 7.68
C ALA A 2 -11.11 29.00 7.70
N LEU A 3 -12.06 28.27 8.29
CA LEU A 3 -13.25 27.71 7.62
C LEU A 3 -12.97 26.88 6.33
N LEU A 4 -11.73 26.86 5.85
CA LEU A 4 -11.12 25.91 4.91
C LEU A 4 -10.41 24.76 5.65
N GLU A 5 -10.11 24.91 6.95
CA GLU A 5 -9.65 23.83 7.83
C GLU A 5 -10.77 22.82 8.19
N ASN A 6 -12.01 23.08 7.79
CA ASN A 6 -13.21 22.48 8.40
C ASN A 6 -13.66 21.13 7.83
N GLN A 7 -12.98 20.50 6.86
CA GLN A 7 -13.42 19.14 6.47
C GLN A 7 -12.42 18.26 5.71
N TYR A 8 -11.33 18.79 5.14
CA TYR A 8 -10.41 18.00 4.30
C TYR A 8 -8.91 18.39 4.37
N GLY A 9 -8.48 19.22 5.33
CA GLY A 9 -7.14 19.87 5.31
C GLY A 9 -5.93 19.02 5.74
N PHE A 10 -6.11 17.91 6.46
CA PHE A 10 -4.97 17.09 6.93
C PHE A 10 -4.57 15.97 5.96
N GLY A 11 -5.36 15.71 4.92
CA GLY A 11 -5.11 14.60 3.99
C GLY A 11 -3.79 14.74 3.25
N GLU A 12 -3.50 15.93 2.75
CA GLU A 12 -2.29 16.21 1.98
C GLU A 12 -1.05 16.30 2.89
N GLN A 13 -1.16 16.95 4.05
CA GLN A 13 -0.07 17.01 5.02
C GLN A 13 0.32 15.63 5.54
N ALA A 14 -0.66 14.77 5.85
CA ALA A 14 -0.36 13.41 6.29
C ALA A 14 0.17 12.53 5.15
N GLN A 15 -0.29 12.72 3.89
CA GLN A 15 0.35 12.10 2.72
C GLN A 15 1.82 12.49 2.62
N THR A 16 2.14 13.79 2.70
CA THR A 16 3.53 14.27 2.66
C THR A 16 4.36 13.69 3.80
N LEU A 17 3.80 13.61 5.02
CA LEU A 17 4.48 13.01 6.16
C LEU A 17 4.76 11.52 5.93
N PHE A 18 3.77 10.76 5.46
CA PHE A 18 3.93 9.35 5.12
C PHE A 18 4.96 9.15 4.01
N GLU A 19 4.93 9.95 2.95
CA GLU A 19 5.93 9.88 1.87
C GLU A 19 7.35 10.18 2.38
N HIS A 20 7.51 11.16 3.28
CA HIS A 20 8.79 11.45 3.91
C HIS A 20 9.28 10.27 4.76
N ILE A 21 8.41 9.68 5.59
CA ILE A 21 8.74 8.51 6.40
C ILE A 21 9.08 7.31 5.53
N LEU A 22 8.34 7.07 4.44
CA LEU A 22 8.59 5.98 3.51
C LEU A 22 9.88 6.19 2.70
N THR A 23 10.27 7.43 2.46
CA THR A 23 11.56 7.78 1.85
C THR A 23 12.71 7.43 2.80
N SER A 24 12.57 7.71 4.10
CA SER A 24 13.60 7.36 5.10
C SER A 24 13.56 5.88 5.51
N TYR A 25 12.38 5.27 5.55
CA TYR A 25 12.13 3.92 6.08
C TYR A 25 11.21 3.08 5.17
N PRO A 26 11.64 2.79 3.93
CA PRO A 26 10.82 2.07 2.95
C PRO A 26 10.48 0.63 3.38
N LYS A 27 11.24 0.08 4.34
CA LYS A 27 11.05 -1.29 4.84
C LYS A 27 9.97 -1.45 5.91
N ARG A 28 9.39 -0.36 6.42
CA ARG A 28 8.37 -0.43 7.48
C ARG A 28 6.98 -0.69 6.92
N THR A 29 6.58 -1.95 6.88
CA THR A 29 5.25 -2.40 6.43
C THR A 29 4.09 -1.84 7.26
N ASP A 30 4.33 -1.54 8.54
CA ASP A 30 3.36 -0.86 9.40
C ASP A 30 2.98 0.52 8.84
N VAL A 31 3.96 1.30 8.39
CA VAL A 31 3.76 2.64 7.82
C VAL A 31 2.94 2.54 6.53
N TRP A 32 3.31 1.61 5.63
CA TRP A 32 2.52 1.32 4.42
C TRP A 32 1.07 0.96 4.75
N SER A 33 0.86 0.14 5.77
CA SER A 33 -0.48 -0.31 6.18
C SER A 33 -1.35 0.82 6.72
N VAL A 34 -0.79 1.72 7.54
CA VAL A 34 -1.51 2.90 8.04
C VAL A 34 -1.77 3.89 6.91
N TYR A 35 -0.81 4.06 6.00
CA TYR A 35 -0.95 4.99 4.89
C TYR A 35 -2.10 4.58 3.96
N VAL A 36 -2.18 3.28 3.63
CA VAL A 36 -3.30 2.72 2.86
C VAL A 36 -4.62 2.93 3.59
N ASP A 37 -4.71 2.60 4.88
CA ASP A 37 -5.95 2.76 5.67
C ASP A 37 -6.46 4.21 5.67
N MET A 38 -5.55 5.18 5.80
CA MET A 38 -5.86 6.60 5.70
C MET A 38 -6.41 6.97 4.33
N LEU A 39 -5.82 6.45 3.25
CA LEU A 39 -6.27 6.70 1.88
C LEU A 39 -7.65 6.09 1.63
N VAL A 40 -7.92 4.88 2.14
CA VAL A 40 -9.25 4.25 2.07
C VAL A 40 -10.29 5.12 2.78
N LYS A 41 -9.98 5.63 3.98
CA LYS A 41 -10.87 6.53 4.73
C LYS A 41 -11.13 7.86 4.02
N SER A 42 -10.19 8.30 3.19
CA SER A 42 -10.32 9.52 2.38
C SER A 42 -10.97 9.27 1.02
N ASP A 43 -11.50 8.07 0.78
CA ASP A 43 -12.06 7.61 -0.51
C ASP A 43 -11.04 7.63 -1.67
N LYS A 44 -9.74 7.74 -1.36
CA LYS A 44 -8.64 7.76 -2.34
C LYS A 44 -8.18 6.35 -2.67
N ILE A 45 -9.08 5.52 -3.17
CA ILE A 45 -8.85 4.10 -3.48
C ILE A 45 -7.71 3.92 -4.51
N GLU A 46 -7.66 4.79 -5.53
CA GLU A 46 -6.63 4.73 -6.56
C GLU A 46 -5.22 5.00 -6.01
N VAL A 47 -5.10 5.98 -5.12
CA VAL A 47 -3.83 6.30 -4.46
C VAL A 47 -3.42 5.16 -3.52
N ALA A 48 -4.37 4.59 -2.77
CA ALA A 48 -4.13 3.44 -1.90
C ALA A 48 -3.54 2.25 -2.70
N ARG A 49 -4.06 2.01 -3.91
CA ARG A 49 -3.53 0.99 -4.82
C ARG A 49 -2.10 1.28 -5.26
N GLN A 50 -1.81 2.52 -5.68
CA GLN A 50 -0.45 2.91 -6.08
C GLN A 50 0.55 2.75 -4.92
N VAL A 51 0.11 3.03 -3.70
CA VAL A 51 0.90 2.85 -2.48
C VAL A 51 1.18 1.36 -2.21
N LEU A 52 0.18 0.48 -2.35
CA LEU A 52 0.37 -0.97 -2.24
C LEU A 52 1.31 -1.52 -3.33
N GLU A 53 1.19 -1.02 -4.56
CA GLU A 53 2.09 -1.39 -5.66
C GLU A 53 3.53 -0.92 -5.40
N ARG A 54 3.71 0.28 -4.87
CA ARG A 54 5.03 0.75 -4.45
C ARG A 54 5.58 -0.11 -3.31
N ALA A 55 4.75 -0.47 -2.35
CA ALA A 55 5.13 -1.35 -1.23
C ALA A 55 5.54 -2.74 -1.74
N SER A 56 4.88 -3.28 -2.76
CA SER A 56 5.21 -4.58 -3.36
C SER A 56 6.54 -4.57 -4.12
N ARG A 57 7.03 -3.40 -4.55
CA ARG A 57 8.36 -3.23 -5.15
C ARG A 57 9.46 -3.02 -4.12
N GLN A 58 9.12 -2.77 -2.86
CA GLN A 58 10.12 -2.62 -1.81
C GLN A 58 10.67 -3.98 -1.36
N LYS A 59 11.94 -3.99 -0.95
CA LYS A 59 12.58 -5.17 -0.35
C LYS A 59 12.08 -5.41 1.08
N LEU A 60 10.81 -5.78 1.22
CA LEU A 60 10.21 -6.20 2.48
C LEU A 60 10.56 -7.68 2.75
N SER A 61 10.56 -8.08 4.01
CA SER A 61 10.73 -9.48 4.39
C SER A 61 9.55 -10.32 3.87
N ALA A 62 9.80 -11.56 3.46
CA ALA A 62 8.79 -12.47 2.89
C ALA A 62 7.51 -12.58 3.75
N ARG A 63 7.68 -12.60 5.08
CA ARG A 63 6.56 -12.62 6.03
C ARG A 63 5.65 -11.39 5.90
N ASN A 64 6.23 -10.20 5.81
CA ASN A 64 5.49 -8.95 5.67
C ASN A 64 4.91 -8.80 4.27
N MET A 65 5.63 -9.27 3.24
CA MET A 65 5.16 -9.29 1.86
C MET A 65 3.87 -10.07 1.73
N LYS A 66 3.83 -11.28 2.31
CA LYS A 66 2.65 -12.15 2.31
C LYS A 66 1.45 -11.45 2.95
N THR A 67 1.66 -10.78 4.10
CA THR A 67 0.60 -10.00 4.77
C THR A 67 0.13 -8.82 3.91
N LEU A 68 1.06 -8.09 3.27
CA LEU A 68 0.75 -6.96 2.38
C LEU A 68 -0.08 -7.41 1.18
N PHE A 69 0.34 -8.45 0.46
CA PHE A 69 -0.38 -8.98 -0.70
C PHE A 69 -1.77 -9.50 -0.31
N ASN A 70 -1.90 -10.21 0.80
CA ASN A 70 -3.20 -10.69 1.26
C ASN A 70 -4.14 -9.52 1.62
N LYS A 71 -3.60 -8.45 2.23
CA LYS A 71 -4.36 -7.22 2.49
C LYS A 71 -4.75 -6.50 1.20
N TRP A 72 -3.88 -6.50 0.18
CA TRP A 72 -4.15 -5.89 -1.12
C TRP A 72 -5.23 -6.65 -1.89
N ILE A 73 -5.18 -7.99 -1.93
CA ILE A 73 -6.22 -8.83 -2.51
C ILE A 73 -7.58 -8.53 -1.85
N ASN A 74 -7.65 -8.55 -0.52
CA ASN A 74 -8.89 -8.24 0.21
C ASN A 74 -9.36 -6.79 0.00
N PHE A 75 -8.43 -5.87 -0.29
CA PHE A 75 -8.75 -4.49 -0.63
C PHE A 75 -9.36 -4.38 -2.03
N GLU A 76 -8.77 -5.02 -3.05
CA GLU A 76 -9.33 -5.08 -4.40
C GLU A 76 -10.65 -5.85 -4.43
N ALA A 77 -10.82 -6.88 -3.60
CA ALA A 77 -12.09 -7.60 -3.46
C ALA A 77 -13.23 -6.70 -2.98
N LYS A 78 -12.92 -5.71 -2.12
CA LYS A 78 -13.91 -4.80 -1.53
C LYS A 78 -14.13 -3.51 -2.32
N HIS A 79 -13.07 -2.96 -2.91
CA HIS A 79 -13.08 -1.63 -3.54
C HIS A 79 -12.70 -1.66 -5.02
N GLY A 80 -12.23 -2.79 -5.52
CA GLY A 80 -11.70 -2.95 -6.87
C GLY A 80 -12.55 -3.86 -7.74
N SER A 81 -11.88 -4.57 -8.63
CA SER A 81 -12.49 -5.47 -9.61
C SER A 81 -11.80 -6.82 -9.55
N PRO A 82 -12.50 -7.93 -9.88
CA PRO A 82 -11.91 -9.27 -9.85
C PRO A 82 -10.66 -9.39 -10.74
N GLU A 83 -10.60 -8.64 -11.84
CA GLU A 83 -9.43 -8.57 -12.72
C GLU A 83 -8.18 -8.01 -12.00
N LYS A 84 -8.36 -7.00 -11.16
CA LYS A 84 -7.27 -6.38 -10.38
C LYS A 84 -6.82 -7.30 -9.25
N GLU A 85 -7.77 -7.98 -8.61
CA GLU A 85 -7.46 -9.00 -7.61
C GLU A 85 -6.56 -10.10 -8.18
N GLU A 86 -6.93 -10.65 -9.35
CA GLU A 86 -6.12 -11.68 -10.01
C GLU A 86 -4.75 -11.15 -10.43
N HIS A 87 -4.67 -9.90 -10.89
CA HIS A 87 -3.39 -9.27 -11.22
C HIS A 87 -2.47 -9.19 -9.99
N VAL A 88 -3.00 -8.75 -8.84
CA VAL A 88 -2.25 -8.67 -7.57
C VAL A 88 -1.83 -10.06 -7.10
N ARG A 89 -2.68 -11.07 -7.27
CA ARG A 89 -2.38 -12.46 -6.92
C ARG A 89 -1.21 -13.01 -7.74
N LYS A 90 -1.21 -12.81 -9.06
CA LYS A 90 -0.09 -13.19 -9.94
C LYS A 90 1.20 -12.46 -9.57
N LEU A 91 1.11 -11.16 -9.26
CA LEU A 91 2.24 -10.38 -8.76
C LEU A 91 2.81 -10.95 -7.46
N ALA A 92 1.95 -11.36 -6.53
CA ALA A 92 2.36 -11.98 -5.27
C ALA A 92 3.11 -13.30 -5.50
N GLU A 93 2.59 -14.16 -6.37
CA GLU A 93 3.23 -15.44 -6.73
C GLU A 93 4.58 -15.22 -7.41
N ALA A 94 4.65 -14.31 -8.38
CA ALA A 94 5.90 -13.97 -9.07
C ALA A 94 6.94 -13.40 -8.09
N TYR A 95 6.52 -12.56 -7.15
CA TYR A 95 7.41 -11.98 -6.15
C TYR A 95 7.95 -13.05 -5.18
N VAL A 96 7.10 -13.97 -4.73
CA VAL A 96 7.53 -15.09 -3.87
C VAL A 96 8.52 -15.99 -4.62
N SER A 97 8.26 -16.27 -5.90
CA SER A 97 9.18 -17.05 -6.73
C SER A 97 10.55 -16.37 -6.89
N ASP A 98 10.58 -15.06 -7.18
CA ASP A 98 11.84 -14.28 -7.30
C ASP A 98 12.62 -14.21 -5.98
N ILE A 99 11.91 -14.13 -4.84
CA ILE A 99 12.54 -14.17 -3.51
C ILE A 99 13.18 -15.53 -3.24
N ILE A 100 12.50 -16.62 -3.61
CA ILE A 100 13.01 -17.99 -3.40
C ILE A 100 14.24 -18.22 -4.26
N ASP A 101 14.19 -17.84 -5.55
CA ASP A 101 15.31 -17.95 -6.49
C ASP A 101 16.56 -17.18 -6.02
N LYS A 102 16.38 -15.99 -5.44
CA LYS A 102 17.49 -15.21 -4.87
C LYS A 102 18.06 -15.76 -3.55
N LEU A 103 17.40 -16.73 -2.94
CA LEU A 103 17.81 -17.34 -1.67
C LEU A 103 18.59 -18.65 -1.88
N GLU A 104 18.50 -19.26 -3.07
CA GLU A 104 19.27 -20.43 -3.51
C GLU A 104 20.66 -20.03 -4.06
#